data_AF-A0A7S1JBA4-F1
#
_entry.id   AF-A0A7S1JBA4-F1
#
_cell.length_a   1.000
_cell.length_b   1.000
_cell.length_c   1.000
_cell.angle_alpha   90.00
_cell.angle_beta   90.00
_cell.angle_gamma   90.00
#
_symmetry.space_group_name_H-M   'P 1'
#
loop_
_entity.id
_entity.type
_entity.pdbx_description
1 polymer ?
#
loop_
_entity_poly.entity_id
_entity_poly.type
_entity_poly.pdbx_seq_one_letter_code
_entity_poly.pdbx_strand_id
1 'polypeptide(L)'
;FRPQELADTAWSFARLDVQNLPLMSSFAGQLLKGGYLEGFTAQGITMSVMAFARLGVWNEVLMDAVAKRVIADGFLATFNAHELGVLIGAFSSLGTKSSSSVQKELMQRIIRRLLDPTFLQTFTAQELTAIMRATAILSIYNERLMEAVAQRLMDKAFMSTFDPWDVRHLLQAFARLGVRHADMMTSIRLHVQKDTFLEACNADDLAVITWAFETICGQYGQHC
;
A
#
# COMPACT_ATOMS: atom_id res chain seq x y z
N PHE A 1 2.84 -11.26 27.95
CA PHE A 1 2.69 -10.05 27.11
C PHE A 1 1.25 -9.93 26.71
N ARG A 2 0.72 -8.71 26.69
CA ARG A 2 -0.51 -8.41 25.94
C ARG A 2 -0.19 -8.39 24.45
N PRO A 3 -1.17 -8.63 23.57
CA PRO A 3 -1.05 -8.42 22.13
C PRO A 3 -0.29 -7.15 21.73
N GLN A 4 -0.71 -6.00 22.27
CA GLN A 4 -0.12 -4.70 21.93
C GLN A 4 1.34 -4.55 22.39
N GLU A 5 1.66 -4.99 23.62
CA GLU A 5 3.04 -4.94 24.14
C GLU A 5 4.01 -5.74 23.26
N LEU A 6 3.52 -6.85 22.70
CA LEU A 6 4.29 -7.67 21.79
C LEU A 6 4.55 -6.94 20.45
N ALA A 7 3.56 -6.25 19.91
CA ALA A 7 3.69 -5.42 18.71
C ALA A 7 4.67 -4.28 18.92
N ASP A 8 4.55 -3.56 20.05
CA ASP A 8 5.41 -2.43 20.39
C ASP A 8 6.87 -2.87 20.56
N THR A 9 7.08 -4.05 21.17
CA THR A 9 8.42 -4.63 21.30
C THR A 9 8.99 -4.98 19.92
N ALA A 10 8.26 -5.72 19.09
CA ALA A 10 8.72 -6.07 17.74
C ALA A 10 9.05 -4.82 16.91
N TRP A 11 8.21 -3.79 16.99
CA TRP A 11 8.43 -2.51 16.32
C TRP A 11 9.66 -1.77 16.83
N SER A 12 9.91 -1.79 18.15
CA SER A 12 11.09 -1.18 18.74
C SER A 12 12.39 -1.81 18.21
N PHE A 13 12.44 -3.14 18.09
CA PHE A 13 13.57 -3.84 17.46
C PHE A 13 13.72 -3.45 15.98
N ALA A 14 12.60 -3.37 15.24
CA ALA A 14 12.60 -2.97 13.83
C ALA A 14 13.09 -1.52 13.64
N ARG A 15 12.78 -0.60 14.56
CA ARG A 15 13.26 0.79 14.52
C ARG A 15 14.76 0.90 14.76
N LEU A 16 15.33 0.01 15.57
CA LEU A 16 16.76 -0.04 15.86
C LEU A 16 17.56 -0.80 14.79
N ASP A 17 16.89 -1.30 13.74
CA ASP A 17 17.48 -2.14 12.69
C ASP A 17 18.21 -3.38 13.24
N VAL A 18 17.76 -3.87 14.40
CA VAL A 18 18.34 -5.04 15.05
C VAL A 18 17.67 -6.29 14.49
N GLN A 19 18.28 -6.87 13.47
CA GLN A 19 17.83 -8.12 12.88
C GLN A 19 18.20 -9.33 13.76
N ASN A 20 17.41 -9.56 14.80
CA ASN A 20 17.53 -10.76 15.64
C ASN A 20 16.55 -11.84 15.16
N LEU A 21 16.98 -12.68 14.21
CA LEU A 21 16.15 -13.73 13.63
C LEU A 21 15.59 -14.70 14.69
N PRO A 22 16.38 -15.23 15.66
CA PRO A 22 15.82 -16.08 16.72
C PRO A 22 14.71 -15.42 17.53
N LEU A 23 14.87 -14.12 17.83
CA LEU A 23 13.85 -13.34 18.52
C LEU A 23 12.60 -13.20 17.65
N MET A 24 12.74 -12.86 16.36
CA MET A 24 11.61 -12.76 15.42
C MET A 24 10.87 -14.09 15.23
N SER A 25 11.60 -15.21 15.18
CA SER A 25 10.99 -16.55 15.18
C SER A 25 10.21 -16.82 16.46
N SER A 26 10.74 -16.41 17.61
CA SER A 26 10.04 -16.54 18.90
C SER A 26 8.77 -15.67 18.96
N PHE A 27 8.84 -14.44 18.42
CA PHE A 27 7.68 -13.57 18.25
C PHE A 27 6.61 -14.19 17.37
N ALA A 28 6.99 -14.68 16.18
CA ALA A 28 6.07 -15.36 15.28
C ALA A 28 5.44 -16.59 15.94
N GLY A 29 6.23 -17.40 16.64
CA GLY A 29 5.75 -18.54 17.40
C GLY A 29 4.72 -18.15 18.48
N GLN A 30 4.91 -17.02 19.15
CA GLN A 30 3.95 -16.51 20.13
C GLN A 30 2.66 -16.00 19.48
N LEU A 31 2.75 -15.27 18.37
CA LEU A 31 1.59 -14.78 17.62
C LEU A 31 0.74 -15.93 17.05
N LEU A 32 1.39 -17.04 16.68
CA LEU A 32 0.74 -18.24 16.16
C LEU A 32 0.07 -19.11 17.23
N LYS A 33 0.25 -18.82 18.52
CA LYS A 33 -0.47 -19.55 19.59
C LYS A 33 -1.96 -19.22 19.50
N GLY A 34 -2.79 -20.25 19.68
CA GLY A 34 -4.24 -20.18 19.49
C GLY A 34 -4.87 -18.98 20.21
N GLY A 35 -5.66 -18.20 19.47
CA GLY A 35 -6.38 -17.03 19.97
C GLY A 35 -5.56 -15.76 20.18
N TYR A 36 -4.21 -15.79 20.07
CA TYR A 36 -3.40 -14.62 20.40
C TYR A 36 -3.65 -13.43 19.45
N LEU A 37 -3.81 -13.71 18.14
CA LEU A 37 -4.18 -12.73 17.12
C LEU A 37 -5.61 -12.18 17.29
N GLU A 38 -6.49 -12.86 18.02
CA GLU A 38 -7.88 -12.41 18.23
C GLU A 38 -7.93 -11.18 19.13
N GLY A 39 -7.00 -11.08 20.08
CA GLY A 39 -6.87 -9.94 20.99
C GLY A 39 -6.18 -8.70 20.40
N PHE A 40 -5.79 -8.72 19.12
CA PHE A 40 -5.17 -7.57 18.46
C PHE A 40 -6.20 -6.57 17.95
N THR A 41 -5.86 -5.28 18.05
CA THR A 41 -6.49 -4.20 17.29
C THR A 41 -5.95 -4.15 15.86
N ALA A 42 -6.61 -3.42 14.96
CA ALA A 42 -6.11 -3.15 13.62
C ALA A 42 -4.69 -2.54 13.64
N GLN A 43 -4.48 -1.56 14.52
CA GLN A 43 -3.17 -0.97 14.79
C GLN A 43 -2.14 -2.01 15.22
N GLY A 44 -2.47 -2.88 16.18
CA GLY A 44 -1.54 -3.90 16.67
C GLY A 44 -1.14 -4.90 15.58
N ILE A 45 -2.08 -5.32 14.72
CA ILE A 45 -1.78 -6.16 13.55
C ILE A 45 -0.82 -5.42 12.62
N THR A 46 -1.16 -4.16 12.30
CA THR A 46 -0.38 -3.32 11.40
C THR A 46 1.05 -3.14 11.89
N MET A 47 1.24 -2.81 13.17
CA MET A 47 2.56 -2.65 13.78
C MET A 47 3.37 -3.95 13.76
N SER A 48 2.71 -5.08 14.04
CA SER A 48 3.37 -6.40 13.99
C SER A 48 3.87 -6.68 12.59
N VAL A 49 2.99 -6.61 11.59
CA VAL A 49 3.35 -6.88 10.18
C VAL A 49 4.42 -5.90 9.68
N MET A 50 4.32 -4.62 10.03
CA MET A 50 5.29 -3.60 9.66
C MET A 50 6.68 -3.87 10.29
N ALA A 51 6.75 -4.40 11.51
CA ALA A 51 8.01 -4.79 12.13
C ALA A 51 8.71 -5.92 11.35
N PHE A 52 7.96 -6.96 10.96
CA PHE A 52 8.46 -8.05 10.13
C PHE A 52 8.93 -7.55 8.76
N ALA A 53 8.12 -6.71 8.10
CA ALA A 53 8.46 -6.13 6.80
C ALA A 53 9.73 -5.27 6.86
N ARG A 54 9.86 -4.41 7.86
CA ARG A 54 11.02 -3.53 8.04
C ARG A 54 12.31 -4.31 8.28
N LEU A 55 12.25 -5.41 9.04
CA LEU A 55 13.41 -6.27 9.31
C LEU A 55 13.72 -7.26 8.16
N GLY A 56 12.97 -7.23 7.06
CA GLY A 56 13.14 -8.15 5.94
C GLY A 56 12.82 -9.61 6.29
N VAL A 57 12.05 -9.86 7.36
CA VAL A 57 11.74 -11.21 7.84
C VAL A 57 10.35 -11.61 7.37
N TRP A 58 10.28 -12.50 6.38
CA TRP A 58 9.02 -13.10 5.95
C TRP A 58 8.75 -14.41 6.68
N ASN A 59 7.61 -14.51 7.35
CA ASN A 59 7.10 -15.76 7.90
C ASN A 59 5.74 -16.06 7.27
N GLU A 60 5.71 -16.93 6.27
CA GLU A 60 4.49 -17.21 5.48
C GLU A 60 3.34 -17.74 6.34
N VAL A 61 3.63 -18.59 7.34
CA VAL A 61 2.63 -19.13 8.27
C VAL A 61 2.00 -18.02 9.10
N LEU A 62 2.80 -17.08 9.60
CA LEU A 62 2.32 -15.90 10.33
C LEU A 62 1.49 -14.99 9.42
N MET A 63 1.94 -14.73 8.19
CA MET A 63 1.24 -13.85 7.26
C MET A 63 -0.11 -14.45 6.82
N ASP A 64 -0.18 -15.77 6.68
CA ASP A 64 -1.45 -16.48 6.48
C ASP A 64 -2.37 -16.38 7.70
N ALA A 65 -1.83 -16.52 8.91
CA ALA A 65 -2.61 -16.37 10.13
C ALA A 65 -3.13 -14.94 10.31
N VAL A 66 -2.31 -13.93 10.01
CA VAL A 66 -2.71 -12.52 9.98
C VAL A 66 -3.79 -12.31 8.93
N ALA A 67 -3.62 -12.82 7.71
CA ALA A 67 -4.62 -12.69 6.65
C ALA A 67 -5.96 -13.31 7.07
N LYS A 68 -5.95 -14.52 7.66
CA LYS A 68 -7.14 -15.17 8.24
C LYS A 68 -7.79 -14.28 9.30
N ARG A 69 -7.00 -13.71 10.21
CA ARG A 69 -7.51 -12.82 11.27
C ARG A 69 -8.16 -11.57 10.69
N VAL A 70 -7.53 -10.92 9.72
CA VAL A 70 -8.02 -9.67 9.11
C VAL A 70 -9.34 -9.90 8.38
N ILE A 71 -9.50 -11.02 7.67
CA ILE A 71 -10.74 -11.31 6.94
C ILE A 71 -11.87 -11.90 7.81
N ALA A 72 -11.58 -12.27 9.07
CA ALA A 72 -12.56 -12.84 9.99
C ALA A 72 -13.50 -11.76 10.56
N ASP A 73 -14.78 -12.12 10.74
CA ASP A 73 -15.77 -11.45 11.59
C ASP A 73 -15.82 -9.91 11.50
N GLY A 74 -15.80 -9.38 10.27
CA GLY A 74 -15.87 -7.93 10.04
C GLY A 74 -14.66 -7.14 10.54
N PHE A 75 -13.60 -7.80 11.03
CA PHE A 75 -12.43 -7.15 11.60
C PHE A 75 -11.72 -6.24 10.60
N LEU A 76 -11.71 -6.61 9.31
CA LEU A 76 -11.24 -5.73 8.23
C LEU A 76 -11.90 -4.35 8.28
N ALA A 77 -13.17 -4.21 8.65
CA ALA A 77 -13.87 -2.93 8.70
C ALA A 77 -13.36 -1.99 9.82
N THR A 78 -12.63 -2.52 10.79
CA THR A 78 -12.03 -1.73 11.89
C THR A 78 -10.78 -0.98 11.47
N PHE A 79 -10.16 -1.35 10.35
CA PHE A 79 -8.94 -0.71 9.86
C PHE A 79 -9.26 0.67 9.30
N ASN A 80 -8.44 1.67 9.59
CA ASN A 80 -8.49 2.95 8.89
C ASN A 80 -7.64 2.93 7.60
N ALA A 81 -7.61 4.05 6.87
CA ALA A 81 -6.85 4.20 5.63
C ALA A 81 -5.35 3.93 5.83
N HIS A 82 -4.77 4.52 6.86
CA HIS A 82 -3.36 4.34 7.23
C HIS A 82 -3.00 2.88 7.44
N GLU A 83 -3.76 2.19 8.28
CA GLU A 83 -3.52 0.80 8.66
C GLU A 83 -3.63 -0.13 7.46
N LEU A 84 -4.59 0.08 6.56
CA LEU A 84 -4.69 -0.68 5.32
C LEU A 84 -3.53 -0.41 4.37
N GLY A 85 -3.12 0.85 4.22
CA GLY A 85 -1.98 1.21 3.38
C GLY A 85 -0.69 0.51 3.84
N VAL A 86 -0.43 0.51 5.14
CA VAL A 86 0.70 -0.19 5.74
C VAL A 86 0.57 -1.71 5.59
N LEU A 87 -0.62 -2.27 5.84
CA LEU A 87 -0.86 -3.70 5.69
C LEU A 87 -0.54 -4.16 4.26
N ILE A 88 -1.16 -3.57 3.24
CA ILE A 88 -0.92 -3.94 1.84
C ILE A 88 0.54 -3.70 1.45
N GLY A 89 1.10 -2.56 1.86
CA GLY A 89 2.50 -2.22 1.62
C GLY A 89 3.45 -3.29 2.14
N ALA A 90 3.24 -3.78 3.36
CA ALA A 90 4.04 -4.83 3.95
C ALA A 90 3.94 -6.17 3.19
N PHE A 91 2.73 -6.59 2.82
CA PHE A 91 2.52 -7.79 2.01
C PHE A 91 3.18 -7.69 0.61
N SER A 92 3.33 -6.47 0.05
CA SER A 92 4.01 -6.26 -1.23
C SER A 92 5.53 -6.12 -1.13
N SER A 93 6.03 -5.52 -0.04
CA SER A 93 7.43 -5.10 0.12
C SER A 93 8.43 -6.27 0.14
N LEU A 94 7.98 -7.46 0.52
CA LEU A 94 8.82 -8.64 0.61
C LEU A 94 8.81 -9.50 -0.66
N GLY A 95 8.27 -8.97 -1.78
CA GLY A 95 8.38 -9.56 -3.11
C GLY A 95 7.64 -10.89 -3.27
N THR A 96 6.96 -11.37 -2.22
CA THR A 96 6.12 -12.55 -2.30
C THR A 96 4.85 -12.16 -3.01
N LYS A 97 4.72 -12.56 -4.28
CA LYS A 97 3.39 -12.69 -4.89
C LYS A 97 2.54 -13.42 -3.85
N SER A 98 1.42 -12.83 -3.41
CA SER A 98 0.51 -13.41 -2.41
C SER A 98 0.13 -14.81 -2.88
N SER A 99 0.87 -15.82 -2.44
CA SER A 99 0.87 -17.14 -3.09
C SER A 99 -0.26 -17.98 -2.52
N SER A 100 -0.47 -17.87 -1.21
CA SER A 100 -1.54 -18.57 -0.51
C SER A 100 -2.93 -18.02 -0.89
N SER A 101 -3.91 -18.91 -0.89
CA SER A 101 -5.30 -18.57 -1.20
C SER A 101 -5.87 -17.51 -0.24
N VAL A 102 -5.46 -17.53 1.03
CA VAL A 102 -5.97 -16.60 2.03
C VAL A 102 -5.41 -15.19 1.86
N GLN A 103 -4.14 -15.05 1.47
CA GLN A 103 -3.57 -13.74 1.18
C GLN A 103 -4.21 -13.12 -0.07
N LYS A 104 -4.49 -13.93 -1.09
CA LYS A 104 -5.24 -13.49 -2.28
C LYS A 104 -6.65 -13.02 -1.90
N GLU A 105 -7.34 -13.77 -1.04
CA GLU A 105 -8.66 -13.38 -0.53
C GLU A 105 -8.61 -12.08 0.27
N LEU A 106 -7.61 -11.90 1.14
CA LEU A 106 -7.38 -10.64 1.85
C LEU A 106 -7.27 -9.46 0.87
N MET A 107 -6.42 -9.59 -0.15
CA MET A 107 -6.25 -8.53 -1.15
C MET A 107 -7.56 -8.21 -1.88
N GLN A 108 -8.32 -9.23 -2.27
CA GLN A 108 -9.65 -9.01 -2.89
C GLN A 108 -10.62 -8.29 -1.97
N ARG A 109 -10.66 -8.64 -0.67
CA ARG A 109 -11.54 -7.98 0.31
C ARG A 109 -11.12 -6.54 0.57
N ILE A 110 -9.81 -6.26 0.62
CA ILE A 110 -9.31 -4.89 0.75
C ILE A 110 -9.71 -4.07 -0.49
N ILE A 111 -9.51 -4.59 -1.70
CA ILE A 111 -9.93 -3.92 -2.94
C ILE A 111 -11.43 -3.62 -2.90
N ARG A 112 -12.29 -4.58 -2.53
CA ARG A 112 -13.73 -4.34 -2.40
C ARG A 112 -14.05 -3.21 -1.42
N ARG A 113 -13.32 -3.11 -0.32
CA ARG A 113 -13.48 -2.02 0.66
C ARG A 113 -13.04 -0.67 0.09
N LEU A 114 -11.98 -0.63 -0.71
CA LEU A 114 -11.52 0.58 -1.39
C LEU A 114 -12.48 1.08 -2.47
N LEU A 115 -13.38 0.24 -2.96
CA LEU A 115 -14.43 0.64 -3.91
C LEU A 115 -15.58 1.41 -3.24
N ASP A 116 -15.64 1.48 -1.90
CA ASP A 116 -16.54 2.39 -1.21
C ASP A 116 -16.02 3.82 -1.36
N PRO A 117 -16.75 4.73 -2.06
CA PRO A 117 -16.28 6.09 -2.28
C PRO A 117 -16.07 6.87 -0.99
N THR A 118 -16.88 6.61 0.05
CA THR A 118 -16.78 7.30 1.34
C THR A 118 -15.52 6.89 2.08
N PHE A 119 -15.18 5.59 2.03
CA PHE A 119 -13.96 5.09 2.62
C PHE A 119 -12.73 5.54 1.83
N LEU A 120 -12.77 5.45 0.50
CA LEU A 120 -11.70 5.94 -0.35
C LEU A 120 -11.42 7.41 -0.02
N GLN A 121 -12.44 8.26 0.15
CA GLN A 121 -12.34 9.68 0.56
C GLN A 121 -11.50 9.95 1.81
N THR A 122 -11.34 8.97 2.71
CA THR A 122 -10.51 9.13 3.92
C THR A 122 -9.00 9.06 3.70
N PHE A 123 -8.54 8.61 2.52
CA PHE A 123 -7.12 8.42 2.24
C PHE A 123 -6.36 9.72 1.98
N THR A 124 -5.21 9.86 2.62
CA THR A 124 -4.20 10.86 2.23
C THR A 124 -3.52 10.50 0.90
N ALA A 125 -2.78 11.44 0.31
CA ALA A 125 -1.97 11.18 -0.88
C ALA A 125 -1.00 10.02 -0.66
N GLN A 126 -0.23 10.07 0.44
CA GLN A 126 0.75 9.05 0.80
C GLN A 126 0.13 7.65 0.95
N GLU A 127 -1.01 7.53 1.61
CA GLU A 127 -1.68 6.24 1.81
C GLU A 127 -2.24 5.68 0.51
N LEU A 128 -2.81 6.55 -0.34
CA LEU A 128 -3.30 6.15 -1.65
C LEU A 128 -2.15 5.69 -2.56
N THR A 129 -1.03 6.42 -2.58
CA THR A 129 0.19 6.05 -3.29
C THR A 129 0.71 4.70 -2.80
N ALA A 130 0.76 4.48 -1.48
CA ALA A 130 1.23 3.22 -0.91
C ALA A 130 0.39 2.03 -1.39
N ILE A 131 -0.93 2.16 -1.42
CA ILE A 131 -1.83 1.13 -1.96
C ILE A 131 -1.56 0.90 -3.45
N MET A 132 -1.52 1.96 -4.26
CA MET A 132 -1.35 1.84 -5.71
C MET A 132 -0.01 1.22 -6.08
N ARG A 133 1.05 1.62 -5.38
CA ARG A 133 2.37 0.99 -5.54
C ARG A 133 2.33 -0.49 -5.18
N ALA A 134 1.66 -0.85 -4.08
CA ALA A 134 1.58 -2.23 -3.63
C ALA A 134 0.75 -3.12 -4.58
N THR A 135 -0.38 -2.64 -5.10
CA THR A 135 -1.17 -3.37 -6.11
C THR A 135 -0.37 -3.56 -7.39
N ALA A 136 0.40 -2.57 -7.83
CA ALA A 136 1.28 -2.69 -8.99
C ALA A 136 2.42 -3.70 -8.78
N ILE A 137 3.09 -3.69 -7.62
CA ILE A 137 4.13 -4.68 -7.28
C ILE A 137 3.58 -6.10 -7.31
N LEU A 138 2.36 -6.29 -6.78
CA LEU A 138 1.69 -7.58 -6.73
C LEU A 138 1.01 -7.97 -8.06
N SER A 139 1.09 -7.12 -9.09
CA SER A 139 0.40 -7.30 -10.38
C SER A 139 -1.12 -7.49 -10.23
N ILE A 140 -1.71 -6.81 -9.24
CA ILE A 140 -3.14 -6.83 -8.96
C ILE A 140 -3.79 -5.72 -9.79
N TYR A 141 -4.39 -6.12 -10.90
CA TYR A 141 -5.20 -5.23 -11.72
C TYR A 141 -6.68 -5.30 -11.32
N ASN A 142 -7.30 -4.16 -11.05
CA ASN A 142 -8.74 -4.03 -10.85
C ASN A 142 -9.24 -2.75 -11.50
N GLU A 143 -9.90 -2.87 -12.65
CA GLU A 143 -10.39 -1.73 -13.45
C GLU A 143 -11.20 -0.72 -12.63
N ARG A 144 -12.12 -1.20 -11.77
CA ARG A 144 -12.97 -0.31 -10.95
C ARG A 144 -12.17 0.48 -9.92
N LEU A 145 -11.14 -0.13 -9.31
CA LEU A 145 -10.25 0.56 -8.39
C LEU A 145 -9.44 1.62 -9.14
N MET A 146 -8.91 1.27 -10.32
CA MET A 146 -8.13 2.19 -11.14
C MET A 146 -8.97 3.40 -11.56
N GLU A 147 -10.22 3.17 -11.97
CA GLU A 147 -11.19 4.21 -12.30
C GLU A 147 -11.51 5.08 -11.08
N ALA A 148 -11.83 4.49 -9.93
CA ALA A 148 -12.16 5.23 -8.70
C ALA A 148 -10.99 6.11 -8.22
N VAL A 149 -9.75 5.59 -8.32
CA VAL A 149 -8.54 6.36 -7.99
C VAL A 149 -8.31 7.47 -9.00
N ALA A 150 -8.44 7.20 -10.30
CA ALA A 150 -8.31 8.20 -11.34
C ALA A 150 -9.32 9.34 -11.17
N GLN A 151 -10.58 9.01 -10.87
CA GLN A 151 -11.63 9.97 -10.57
C GLN A 151 -11.31 10.85 -9.36
N ARG A 152 -10.80 10.25 -8.28
CA ARG A 152 -10.37 10.99 -7.09
C ARG A 152 -9.26 12.00 -7.40
N LEU A 153 -8.31 11.64 -8.28
CA LEU A 153 -7.19 12.51 -8.68
C LEU A 153 -7.62 13.67 -9.58
N MET A 154 -8.86 13.68 -10.08
CA MET A 154 -9.42 14.84 -10.78
C MET A 154 -9.85 15.95 -9.82
N ASP A 155 -10.00 15.65 -8.52
CA ASP A 155 -10.21 16.69 -7.51
C ASP A 155 -8.91 17.50 -7.33
N LYS A 156 -8.97 18.79 -7.70
CA LYS A 156 -7.81 19.69 -7.65
C LYS A 156 -7.28 19.91 -6.24
N ALA A 157 -8.16 19.95 -5.24
CA ALA A 157 -7.74 20.14 -3.85
C ALA A 157 -7.01 18.89 -3.35
N PHE A 158 -7.53 17.70 -3.64
CA PHE A 158 -6.85 16.45 -3.31
C PHE A 158 -5.52 16.31 -4.07
N MET A 159 -5.50 16.54 -5.39
CA MET A 159 -4.28 16.48 -6.21
C MET A 159 -3.20 17.45 -5.70
N SER A 160 -3.58 18.60 -5.16
CA SER A 160 -2.62 19.57 -4.59
C SER A 160 -1.85 19.06 -3.36
N THR A 161 -2.33 17.98 -2.72
CA THR A 161 -1.66 17.34 -1.57
C THR A 161 -0.54 16.36 -1.96
N PHE A 162 -0.40 16.03 -3.25
CA PHE A 162 0.60 15.07 -3.73
C PHE A 162 1.96 15.75 -3.91
N ASP A 163 2.98 15.16 -3.30
CA ASP A 163 4.38 15.54 -3.53
C ASP A 163 4.98 14.80 -4.75
N PRO A 164 6.22 15.10 -5.15
CA PRO A 164 6.88 14.40 -6.26
C PRO A 164 7.03 12.89 -6.05
N TRP A 165 7.25 12.44 -4.81
CA TRP A 165 7.37 11.02 -4.47
C TRP A 165 6.03 10.29 -4.66
N ASP A 166 4.93 10.94 -4.30
CA ASP A 166 3.59 10.41 -4.50
C ASP A 166 3.27 10.29 -6.00
N VAL A 167 3.45 11.38 -6.75
CA VAL A 167 3.15 11.43 -8.18
C VAL A 167 3.95 10.39 -8.95
N ARG A 168 5.26 10.26 -8.69
CA ARG A 168 6.11 9.30 -9.43
C ARG A 168 5.65 7.86 -9.20
N HIS A 169 5.27 7.50 -7.97
CA HIS A 169 4.91 6.12 -7.64
C HIS A 169 3.49 5.79 -8.07
N LEU A 170 2.59 6.76 -8.01
CA LEU A 170 1.26 6.65 -8.59
C LEU A 170 1.33 6.43 -10.10
N LEU A 171 2.03 7.30 -10.83
CA LEU A 171 2.20 7.15 -12.29
C LEU A 171 2.91 5.84 -12.65
N GLN A 172 3.94 5.45 -11.90
CA GLN A 172 4.60 4.16 -12.09
C GLN A 172 3.64 2.98 -11.89
N ALA A 173 2.71 3.06 -10.92
CA ALA A 173 1.70 2.03 -10.72
C ALA A 173 0.75 1.92 -11.92
N PHE A 174 0.23 3.05 -12.42
CA PHE A 174 -0.62 3.08 -13.61
C PHE A 174 0.10 2.55 -14.85
N ALA A 175 1.36 2.96 -15.07
CA ALA A 175 2.19 2.48 -16.19
C ALA A 175 2.43 0.97 -16.13
N ARG A 176 2.79 0.43 -14.95
CA ARG A 176 3.02 -1.01 -14.76
C ARG A 176 1.76 -1.86 -14.93
N LEU A 177 0.61 -1.31 -14.51
CA LEU A 177 -0.69 -1.96 -14.68
C LEU A 177 -1.30 -1.76 -16.07
N GLY A 178 -0.65 -0.98 -16.95
CA GLY A 178 -1.10 -0.73 -18.32
C GLY A 178 -2.38 0.09 -18.41
N VAL A 179 -2.61 0.99 -17.45
CA VAL A 179 -3.86 1.75 -17.36
C VAL A 179 -3.67 3.18 -17.81
N ARG A 180 -4.49 3.59 -18.79
CA ARG A 180 -4.58 4.96 -19.27
C ARG A 180 -5.91 5.58 -18.89
N HIS A 181 -5.86 6.72 -18.23
CA HIS A 181 -7.03 7.55 -17.95
C HIS A 181 -6.73 9.02 -18.32
N ALA A 182 -7.27 9.50 -19.44
CA ALA A 182 -6.87 10.77 -20.06
C ALA A 182 -7.06 12.00 -19.14
N ASP A 183 -8.19 12.08 -18.45
CA ASP A 183 -8.49 13.24 -17.60
C ASP A 183 -7.61 13.28 -16.35
N MET A 184 -7.39 12.14 -15.70
CA MET A 184 -6.40 11.98 -14.63
C MET A 184 -5.00 12.40 -15.10
N MET A 185 -4.55 11.95 -16.27
CA MET A 185 -3.24 12.33 -16.82
C MET A 185 -3.15 13.85 -17.04
N THR A 186 -4.23 14.48 -17.48
CA THR A 186 -4.32 15.94 -17.60
C THR A 186 -4.23 16.63 -16.24
N SER A 187 -4.94 16.13 -15.23
CA SER A 187 -4.89 16.64 -13.84
C SER A 187 -3.47 16.58 -13.28
N ILE A 188 -2.80 15.43 -13.41
CA ILE A 188 -1.42 15.23 -12.95
C ILE A 188 -0.46 16.14 -13.71
N ARG A 189 -0.60 16.27 -15.04
CA ARG A 189 0.24 17.16 -15.86
C ARG A 189 0.16 18.61 -15.37
N LEU A 190 -1.06 19.11 -15.11
CA LEU A 190 -1.26 20.46 -14.58
C LEU A 190 -0.64 20.65 -13.19
N HIS A 191 -0.62 19.60 -12.35
CA HIS A 191 0.02 19.66 -11.04
C HIS A 191 1.55 19.68 -11.14
N VAL A 192 2.12 18.81 -11.98
CA VAL A 192 3.57 18.71 -12.20
C VAL A 192 4.17 19.98 -12.82
N GLN A 193 3.37 20.75 -13.58
CA GLN A 193 3.79 22.02 -14.17
C GLN A 193 3.89 23.20 -13.19
N LYS A 194 3.44 23.05 -11.94
CA LYS A 194 3.55 24.12 -10.95
C LYS A 194 5.01 24.31 -10.52
N ASP A 195 5.47 25.55 -10.44
CA ASP A 195 6.82 25.89 -10.00
C ASP A 195 7.15 25.25 -8.64
N THR A 196 6.21 25.31 -7.68
CA THR A 196 6.37 24.71 -6.36
C THR A 196 6.59 23.19 -6.39
N PHE A 197 6.00 22.49 -7.37
CA PHE A 197 6.20 21.06 -7.54
C PHE A 197 7.59 20.78 -8.13
N LEU A 198 7.96 21.53 -9.18
CA LEU A 198 9.26 21.38 -9.84
C LEU A 198 10.43 21.70 -8.90
N GLU A 199 10.28 22.70 -8.03
CA GLU A 199 11.28 23.05 -7.01
C GLU A 199 11.50 21.93 -5.98
N ALA A 200 10.46 21.14 -5.66
CA ALA A 200 10.54 20.02 -4.74
C ALA A 200 11.01 18.71 -5.40
N CYS A 201 11.02 18.67 -6.74
CA CYS A 201 11.25 17.47 -7.53
C CYS A 201 12.76 17.23 -7.73
N ASN A 202 13.24 16.01 -7.49
CA ASN A 202 14.61 15.64 -7.84
C ASN A 202 14.68 15.01 -9.24
N ALA A 203 15.91 14.74 -9.71
CA ALA A 203 16.14 14.18 -11.03
C ALA A 203 15.52 12.77 -11.21
N ASP A 204 15.54 11.94 -10.17
CA ASP A 204 14.97 10.59 -10.22
C ASP A 204 13.44 10.65 -10.33
N ASP A 205 12.80 11.58 -9.62
CA ASP A 205 11.36 11.80 -9.70
C ASP A 205 10.96 12.21 -11.12
N LEU A 206 11.65 13.19 -11.72
CA LEU A 206 11.38 13.63 -13.09
C LEU A 206 11.57 12.49 -14.10
N ALA A 207 12.66 11.72 -13.98
CA ALA A 207 12.92 10.60 -14.88
C ALA A 207 11.79 9.56 -14.86
N VAL A 208 11.30 9.21 -13.67
CA VAL A 208 10.20 8.24 -13.51
C VAL A 208 8.88 8.82 -14.02
N ILE A 209 8.59 10.09 -13.72
CA ILE A 209 7.38 10.77 -14.18
C ILE A 209 7.36 10.81 -15.71
N THR A 210 8.43 11.26 -16.36
CA THR A 210 8.54 11.32 -17.82
C THR A 210 8.40 9.94 -18.46
N TRP A 211 9.13 8.93 -17.95
CA TRP A 211 9.00 7.56 -18.41
C TRP A 211 7.55 7.04 -18.30
N ALA A 212 6.87 7.35 -17.19
CA ALA A 212 5.50 6.90 -16.99
C ALA A 212 4.52 7.60 -17.94
N PHE A 213 4.68 8.90 -18.19
CA PHE A 213 3.91 9.61 -19.23
C PHE A 213 4.12 8.98 -20.61
N GLU A 214 5.37 8.75 -21.01
CA GLU A 214 5.69 8.09 -22.28
C GLU A 214 5.11 6.69 -22.37
N THR A 215 5.17 5.91 -21.29
CA THR A 215 4.66 4.53 -21.27
C THR A 215 3.13 4.51 -21.37
N ILE A 216 2.45 5.35 -20.58
CA ILE A 216 0.98 5.40 -20.53
C ILE A 216 0.40 5.98 -21.83
N CYS A 217 1.06 6.97 -22.43
CA CYS A 217 0.57 7.66 -23.62
C CYS A 217 1.09 7.05 -24.94
N GLY A 218 2.34 6.60 -24.95
CA GLY A 218 3.01 6.01 -26.11
C GLY A 218 2.48 4.63 -26.51
N GLN A 219 1.88 3.87 -25.58
CA GLN A 219 1.19 2.61 -25.91
C GLN A 219 0.02 2.77 -26.89
N TYR A 220 -0.43 4.01 -27.17
CA TYR A 220 -1.61 4.29 -28.00
C TYR A 220 -1.40 5.35 -29.10
N GLY A 221 -0.16 5.77 -29.38
CA GLY A 221 0.15 6.59 -30.56
C GLY A 221 -0.44 8.01 -30.61
N GLN A 222 -0.80 8.61 -29.47
CA GLN A 222 -1.29 9.99 -29.40
C GLN A 222 -0.62 10.78 -28.26
N HIS A 223 -0.37 12.06 -28.52
CA HIS A 223 0.23 12.99 -27.55
C HIS A 223 -0.70 13.25 -26.37
N CYS A 224 -0.21 12.95 -25.17
CA CYS A 224 -0.54 13.64 -23.93
C CYS A 224 0.47 14.79 -23.75
#